data_AF-A0A7V0UHR4-F1
#
_entry.id   AF-A0A7V0UHR4-F1
#
_cell.length_a   1.000
_cell.length_b   1.000
_cell.length_c   1.000
_cell.angle_alpha   90.00
_cell.angle_beta   90.00
_cell.angle_gamma   90.00
#
_symmetry.space_group_name_H-M   'P 1'
#
loop_
_entity.id
_entity.type
_entity.pdbx_description
1 polymer ?
#
loop_
_entity_poly.entity_id
_entity_poly.type
_entity_poly.pdbx_seq_one_letter_code
_entity_poly.pdbx_strand_id
1 'polypeptide(L)' 'MNSVRKESDSIGSLDMPSDAYWGVNTARALQNFPIIGRTISVYPDLIGGYACVKQAAARAAVGRSPTAQTLLRF' A
#
# COMPACT_ATOMS: atom_id res chain seq x y z
N MET A 1 -7.59 -1.43 -23.64
CA MET A 1 -6.90 -2.62 -23.12
C MET A 1 -6.55 -2.36 -21.66
N ASN A 2 -6.93 -3.25 -20.74
CA ASN A 2 -6.47 -3.17 -19.35
C ASN A 2 -4.97 -3.50 -19.31
N SER A 3 -4.14 -2.48 -19.13
CA SER A 3 -2.69 -2.66 -18.99
C SER A 3 -2.39 -3.43 -17.70
N VAL A 4 -1.45 -4.36 -17.76
CA VAL A 4 -1.01 -5.17 -16.61
C VAL A 4 0.41 -4.78 -16.22
N ARG A 5 0.68 -4.80 -14.92
CA ARG A 5 2.03 -4.62 -14.36
C ARG A 5 2.44 -5.88 -13.62
N LYS A 6 3.71 -6.23 -13.72
CA LYS A 6 4.31 -7.34 -12.98
C LYS A 6 5.03 -6.81 -11.76
N GLU A 7 4.70 -7.34 -10.59
CA GLU A 7 5.42 -7.07 -9.34
C GLU A 7 5.99 -8.35 -8.76
N SER A 8 7.10 -8.24 -8.04
CA SER A 8 7.75 -9.37 -7.37
C SER A 8 7.94 -9.10 -5.88
N ASP A 9 7.66 -10.11 -5.08
CA ASP A 9 8.03 -10.21 -3.66
C ASP A 9 9.00 -11.37 -3.43
N SER A 10 9.26 -11.70 -2.16
CA SER A 10 10.13 -12.83 -1.78
C SER A 10 9.58 -14.22 -2.17
N ILE A 11 8.29 -14.33 -2.52
CA ILE A 11 7.65 -15.59 -2.92
C ILE A 11 7.70 -15.76 -4.44
N GLY A 12 7.68 -14.66 -5.20
CA GLY A 12 7.81 -14.65 -6.65
C GLY A 12 7.09 -13.48 -7.30
N SER A 13 6.91 -13.55 -8.62
CA SER A 13 6.26 -12.48 -9.39
C SER A 13 4.80 -12.78 -9.71
N LEU A 14 3.96 -11.74 -9.77
CA LEU A 14 2.53 -11.82 -10.08
C LEU A 14 2.12 -10.66 -11.01
N ASP A 15 1.25 -10.97 -11.98
CA ASP A 15 0.68 -9.99 -12.90
C ASP A 15 -0.60 -9.40 -12.29
N MET A 16 -0.71 -8.07 -12.27
CA MET A 16 -1.84 -7.37 -11.70
C MET A 16 -2.28 -6.17 -12.53
N PRO A 17 -3.52 -5.69 -12.35
CA PRO A 17 -4.02 -4.52 -13.08
C PRO A 17 -3.15 -3.28 -12.80
N SER A 18 -2.82 -2.54 -13.84
CA SER A 18 -1.98 -1.33 -13.72
C SER A 18 -2.68 -0.19 -12.96
N ASP A 19 -4.01 -0.19 -12.92
CA ASP A 19 -4.87 0.77 -12.23
C ASP A 19 -5.09 0.42 -10.74
N ALA A 20 -4.67 -0.76 -10.29
CA ALA A 20 -4.76 -1.15 -8.89
C ALA A 20 -3.73 -0.40 -8.03
N TYR A 21 -4.23 0.35 -7.03
CA TYR A 21 -3.41 1.04 -6.01
C TYR A 21 -2.67 0.10 -5.06
N TRP A 22 -3.03 -1.19 -5.02
CA TRP A 22 -2.45 -2.19 -4.13
C TRP A 22 -1.47 -3.09 -4.88
N GLY A 23 -0.45 -3.60 -4.18
CA GLY A 23 0.63 -4.41 -4.76
C GLY A 23 0.49 -5.92 -4.54
N VAL A 24 1.55 -6.66 -4.88
CA VAL A 24 1.64 -8.13 -4.81
C VAL A 24 1.26 -8.70 -3.44
N ASN A 25 1.66 -8.04 -2.35
CA ASN A 25 1.35 -8.52 -1.00
C ASN A 25 -0.15 -8.51 -0.71
N THR A 26 -0.86 -7.46 -1.15
CA THR A 26 -2.32 -7.38 -1.02
C THR A 26 -3.00 -8.39 -1.94
N ALA A 27 -2.48 -8.57 -3.16
CA ALA A 27 -2.98 -9.59 -4.09
C ALA A 27 -2.93 -10.99 -3.46
N ARG A 28 -1.80 -11.34 -2.83
CA ARG A 28 -1.66 -12.60 -2.09
C ARG A 28 -2.57 -12.69 -0.88
N ALA A 29 -2.75 -11.60 -0.13
CA ALA A 29 -3.67 -11.59 1.00
C ALA A 29 -5.12 -11.89 0.55
N LEU A 30 -5.56 -11.35 -0.59
CA LEU A 30 -6.87 -11.65 -1.17
C LEU A 30 -7.01 -13.12 -1.57
N GLN A 31 -5.95 -13.73 -2.10
CA GLN A 31 -5.93 -15.16 -2.46
C GLN A 31 -5.90 -16.07 -1.22
N ASN A 32 -5.15 -15.70 -0.19
CA ASN A 32 -4.91 -16.52 0.99
C ASN A 32 -6.05 -16.46 2.02
N PHE A 33 -6.78 -15.33 2.10
CA PHE A 33 -7.78 -15.10 3.14
C PHE A 33 -9.19 -14.75 2.60
N PRO A 34 -9.80 -15.61 1.76
CA PRO A 34 -11.16 -15.38 1.24
C PRO A 34 -12.25 -15.74 2.27
N ILE A 35 -12.08 -15.37 3.55
CA ILE A 35 -12.84 -16.00 4.65
C ILE A 35 -14.20 -15.33 4.88
N ILE A 36 -14.31 -14.00 4.76
CA ILE A 36 -15.44 -13.27 5.36
C ILE A 36 -16.29 -12.48 4.34
N GLY A 37 -15.93 -12.48 3.06
CA GLY A 37 -16.67 -11.78 1.99
C GLY A 37 -16.83 -10.26 2.17
N ARG A 38 -16.31 -9.70 3.27
CA ARG A 38 -16.33 -8.28 3.60
C ARG A 38 -14.91 -7.74 3.45
N THR A 39 -14.79 -6.66 2.70
CA THR A 39 -13.54 -5.93 2.51
C THR A 39 -13.25 -5.02 3.69
N ILE A 40 -11.98 -4.67 3.91
CA ILE A 40 -11.56 -3.74 4.98
C ILE A 40 -12.23 -2.36 4.83
N SER A 41 -12.68 -2.01 3.63
CA SER A 41 -13.40 -0.76 3.34
C SER A 41 -14.68 -0.56 4.16
N VAL A 42 -15.25 -1.61 4.77
CA VAL A 42 -16.39 -1.47 5.69
C VAL A 42 -16.01 -0.81 7.02
N TYR A 43 -14.71 -0.66 7.31
CA TYR A 43 -14.18 -0.03 8.53
C TYR A 43 -13.40 1.26 8.16
N PRO A 44 -14.09 2.38 7.86
CA PRO A 44 -13.44 3.61 7.43
C PRO A 44 -12.49 4.20 8.48
N ASP A 45 -12.83 4.07 9.77
CA ASP A 45 -11.99 4.58 10.87
C ASP A 45 -10.64 3.85 10.93
N LEU A 46 -10.62 2.55 10.62
CA LEU A 46 -9.38 1.77 10.54
C LEU A 46 -8.48 2.28 9.42
N ILE A 47 -9.06 2.58 8.25
CA ILE A 47 -8.33 3.12 7.09
C ILE A 47 -7.77 4.51 7.42
N GLY A 48 -8.61 5.39 7.99
CA GLY A 48 -8.20 6.73 8.40
C GLY A 48 -7.10 6.72 9.47
N GLY A 49 -7.25 5.86 10.48
CA GLY A 49 -6.24 5.66 11.53
C GLY A 49 -4.92 5.15 10.97
N TYR A 50 -4.94 4.16 10.07
CA TYR A 50 -3.73 3.65 9.43
C TYR A 50 -3.03 4.73 8.58
N ALA A 51 -3.79 5.53 7.83
CA ALA A 51 -3.25 6.65 7.06
C ALA A 51 -2.58 7.70 7.96
N CYS A 52 -3.21 8.06 9.09
CA CYS A 52 -2.65 8.98 10.08
C CYS A 52 -1.31 8.48 10.64
N VAL A 53 -1.25 7.21 11.04
CA VAL A 53 -0.02 6.58 11.56
C VAL A 53 1.09 6.61 10.51
N LYS A 54 0.78 6.28 9.25
CA LYS A 54 1.77 6.33 8.16
C LYS A 54 2.24 7.75 7.85
N GLN A 55 1.35 8.75 7.91
CA GLN A 55 1.73 10.15 7.76
C GLN A 55 2.67 10.61 8.89
N ALA A 56 2.36 10.27 10.14
CA ALA A 56 3.21 10.58 11.28
C ALA A 56 4.59 9.91 11.17
N ALA A 57 4.63 8.63 10.76
CA ALA A 57 5.87 7.90 10.55
C ALA A 57 6.73 8.51 9.42
N ALA A 58 6.10 8.91 8.31
CA ALA A 58 6.79 9.60 7.22
C ALA A 58 7.40 10.94 7.70
N ARG A 59 6.63 11.75 8.43
CA ARG A 59 7.12 13.02 9.02
C ARG A 59 8.29 12.80 9.98
N ALA A 60 8.23 11.76 10.82
CA ALA A 60 9.32 11.42 11.73
C ALA A 60 10.58 10.94 10.98
N ALA A 61 10.41 10.22 9.86
CA ALA A 61 11.52 9.71 9.05
C ALA A 61 12.23 10.79 8.21
N VAL A 62 11.58 11.91 7.91
CA VAL A 62 12.17 13.03 7.14
C VAL A 62 13.45 13.57 7.80
N GLY A 63 13.52 13.58 9.13
CA GLY A 63 14.74 13.97 9.85
C GLY A 63 15.88 12.95 9.75
N ARG A 64 15.61 11.73 9.27
CA ARG A 64 16.57 10.61 9.18
C ARG A 64 17.15 10.40 7.79
N SER A 65 16.59 10.99 6.74
CA SER A 65 17.05 10.84 5.35
C SER A 65 17.51 12.18 4.76
N PRO A 66 18.76 12.30 4.26
CA PRO A 66 19.27 13.55 3.68
C PRO A 66 18.45 14.06 2.48
N THR A 67 17.75 13.17 1.78
CA THR A 67 17.01 13.48 0.55
C THR A 67 15.60 14.02 0.80
N ALA A 68 15.06 13.86 2.01
CA ALA A 68 13.67 14.20 2.33
C ALA A 68 13.45 15.67 2.75
N GLN A 69 14.52 16.42 3.08
CA GLN A 69 14.41 17.83 3.49
C GLN A 69 13.95 18.77 2.35
N THR A 70 14.09 18.37 1.09
CA THR A 70 13.80 19.24 -0.07
C THR A 70 12.30 19.26 -0.47
N LEU A 71 11.51 18.25 -0.08
CA LEU A 71 10.12 18.08 -0.58
C LEU A 71 9.01 18.56 0.37
N LEU A 72 9.35 19.06 1.57
CA LEU A 72 8.38 19.55 2.56
C LEU A 72 8.37 21.09 2.72
N ARG A 73 8.87 21.83 1.71
CA ARG A 73 8.89 23.30 1.69
C ARG A 73 7.89 23.97 0.74
N PHE A 74 6.81 23.28 0.38
CA PHE A 74 5.65 23.90 -0.27
C PHE A 74 4.38 23.64 0.55
#